data_AF-A0A915LLQ7-F1
#
_entry.id   AF-A0A915LLQ7-F1
#
_cell.length_a   1.000
_cell.length_b   1.000
_cell.length_c   1.000
_cell.angle_alpha   90.00
_cell.angle_beta   90.00
_cell.angle_gamma   90.00
#
_symmetry.space_group_name_H-M   'P 1'
#
loop_
_entity.id
_entity.type
_entity.pdbx_description
1 polymer ?
#
loop_
_entity_poly.entity_id
_entity_poly.type
_entity_poly.pdbx_seq_one_letter_code
_entity_poly.pdbx_strand_id
1 'polypeptide(L)'
;MPIAPTQSSPMDRVYRRIDFEQLKMPIGFIRLLEAVFCLIVFAAFHGWKFDLDIKCGPPTKKNQTDRATYEYHSLDISGYKVHRCNDSDTEVFLFKDDFGSGTDFYSYLIPLSLFLTTGMLLFYIFSYGVYASDDRLPILDLTVTALLAVFWMFGTLFFSISARRIEEATKPENVNATLAAIDICGGRKCEYTSYSVHATLAIASLAGVGLFILFTGNIWYIYKETPYFRNRQSRRNLHHNNLPAAEPYTLE
;
A
#
# COMPACT_ATOMS: atom_id res chain seq x y z
N MET A 1 -30.53 -37.07 38.82
CA MET A 1 -29.45 -37.28 37.83
C MET A 1 -28.73 -35.95 37.65
N PRO A 2 -27.45 -35.82 38.03
CA PRO A 2 -26.68 -34.63 37.73
C PRO A 2 -26.31 -34.65 36.23
N ILE A 3 -26.67 -33.58 35.54
CA ILE A 3 -26.39 -33.37 34.11
C ILE A 3 -24.89 -33.08 33.98
N ALA A 4 -24.19 -33.91 33.20
CA ALA A 4 -22.77 -33.75 32.93
C ALA A 4 -22.49 -32.39 32.23
N PRO A 5 -21.38 -31.70 32.54
CA PRO A 5 -21.01 -30.50 31.82
C PRO A 5 -20.68 -30.86 30.36
N THR A 6 -21.35 -30.20 29.43
CA THR A 6 -21.11 -30.31 27.99
C THR A 6 -19.64 -30.02 27.69
N GLN A 7 -18.93 -31.05 27.22
CA GLN A 7 -17.52 -30.98 26.84
C GLN A 7 -17.38 -30.12 25.58
N SER A 8 -17.21 -28.81 25.77
CA SER A 8 -16.98 -27.84 24.70
C SER A 8 -15.72 -28.18 23.91
N SER A 9 -15.79 -28.08 22.58
CA SER A 9 -14.67 -28.39 21.69
C SER A 9 -13.46 -27.47 21.96
N PRO A 10 -12.23 -27.85 21.58
CA PRO A 10 -11.05 -26.96 21.70
C PRO A 10 -11.28 -25.62 20.99
N MET A 11 -11.99 -25.64 19.86
CA MET A 11 -12.36 -24.45 19.09
C MET A 11 -13.32 -23.55 19.86
N ASP A 12 -14.31 -24.11 20.57
CA ASP A 12 -15.24 -23.33 21.39
C ASP A 12 -14.54 -22.64 22.58
N ARG A 13 -13.44 -23.23 23.09
CA ARG A 13 -12.61 -22.60 24.14
C ARG A 13 -11.73 -21.48 23.60
N VAL A 14 -11.29 -21.55 22.34
CA VAL A 14 -10.55 -20.47 21.68
C VAL A 14 -11.51 -19.33 21.35
N TYR A 15 -12.68 -19.63 20.79
CA TYR A 15 -13.68 -18.61 20.43
C TYR A 15 -14.20 -17.83 21.65
N ARG A 16 -14.34 -18.50 22.80
CA ARG A 16 -14.75 -17.85 24.07
C ARG A 16 -13.68 -16.93 24.68
N ARG A 17 -12.44 -16.93 24.16
CA ARG A 17 -11.38 -15.96 24.51
C ARG A 17 -11.20 -14.84 23.49
N ILE A 18 -11.86 -14.92 22.34
CA ILE A 18 -11.81 -13.89 21.31
C ILE A 18 -12.94 -12.90 21.58
N ASP A 19 -12.63 -11.84 22.33
CA ASP A 19 -13.58 -10.76 22.59
C ASP A 19 -13.62 -9.81 21.39
N PHE A 20 -14.50 -10.09 20.41
CA PHE A 20 -14.81 -9.19 19.30
C PHE A 20 -15.33 -7.81 19.74
N GLU A 21 -15.64 -7.63 21.03
CA GLU A 21 -15.83 -6.33 21.67
C GLU A 21 -14.65 -5.38 21.41
N GLN A 22 -13.44 -5.91 21.30
CA GLN A 22 -12.23 -5.12 21.07
C GLN A 22 -12.13 -4.57 19.64
N LEU A 23 -12.79 -5.21 18.66
CA LEU A 23 -12.93 -4.67 17.30
C LEU A 23 -13.92 -3.52 17.23
N LYS A 24 -14.81 -3.38 18.22
CA LYS A 24 -15.69 -2.20 18.35
C LYS A 24 -14.96 -0.98 18.90
N MET A 25 -13.77 -1.16 19.48
CA MET A 25 -12.93 -0.04 19.90
C MET A 25 -12.35 0.67 18.68
N PRO A 26 -12.20 2.00 18.71
CA PRO A 26 -11.78 2.80 17.55
C PRO A 26 -10.41 2.36 17.00
N ILE A 27 -9.51 1.89 17.87
CA ILE A 27 -8.17 1.41 17.50
C ILE A 27 -8.25 0.12 16.67
N GLY A 28 -9.04 -0.87 17.09
CA GLY A 28 -9.21 -2.14 16.38
C GLY A 28 -9.91 -1.95 15.03
N PHE A 29 -10.88 -1.03 14.96
CA PHE A 29 -11.57 -0.69 13.72
C PHE A 29 -10.64 -0.04 12.70
N ILE A 30 -9.81 0.92 13.10
CA ILE A 30 -8.86 1.59 12.18
C ILE A 30 -7.82 0.58 11.68
N ARG A 31 -7.32 -0.33 12.52
CA ARG A 31 -6.42 -1.41 12.09
C ARG A 31 -7.03 -2.34 11.04
N LEU A 32 -8.31 -2.66 11.18
CA LEU A 32 -9.03 -3.44 10.17
C LEU A 32 -9.10 -2.69 8.83
N LEU A 33 -9.38 -1.38 8.87
CA LEU A 33 -9.37 -0.54 7.67
C LEU A 33 -7.98 -0.46 7.04
N GLU A 34 -6.92 -0.31 7.84
CA GLU A 34 -5.52 -0.32 7.36
C GLU A 34 -5.22 -1.63 6.62
N ALA A 35 -5.61 -2.78 7.15
CA ALA A 35 -5.42 -4.07 6.49
C ALA A 35 -6.18 -4.18 5.17
N VAL A 36 -7.46 -3.75 5.13
CA VAL A 36 -8.27 -3.73 3.91
C VAL A 36 -7.66 -2.83 2.84
N PHE A 37 -7.24 -1.62 3.21
CA PHE A 37 -6.59 -0.70 2.27
C PHE A 37 -5.24 -1.24 1.77
N CYS A 38 -4.45 -1.91 2.62
CA CYS A 38 -3.22 -2.58 2.19
C CYS A 38 -3.51 -3.64 1.11
N LEU A 39 -4.59 -4.42 1.25
CA LEU A 39 -5.00 -5.40 0.24
C LEU A 39 -5.45 -4.75 -1.07
N ILE A 40 -6.18 -3.64 -1.00
CA ILE A 40 -6.58 -2.87 -2.19
C ILE A 40 -5.33 -2.33 -2.91
N VAL A 41 -4.38 -1.75 -2.18
CA VAL A 41 -3.12 -1.27 -2.74
C VAL A 41 -2.33 -2.43 -3.37
N PHE A 42 -2.22 -3.57 -2.68
CA PHE A 42 -1.55 -4.76 -3.22
C PHE A 42 -2.17 -5.22 -4.55
N ALA A 43 -3.49 -5.37 -4.59
CA ALA A 43 -4.20 -5.79 -5.79
C ALA A 43 -4.06 -4.78 -6.94
N ALA A 44 -4.15 -3.48 -6.64
CA ALA A 44 -4.03 -2.41 -7.63
C ALA A 44 -2.59 -2.30 -8.16
N PHE A 45 -1.59 -2.39 -7.28
CA PHE A 45 -0.17 -2.32 -7.64
C PHE A 45 0.23 -3.46 -8.59
N HIS A 46 -0.21 -4.69 -8.31
CA HIS A 46 0.04 -5.86 -9.16
C HIS A 46 -0.93 -6.02 -10.34
N GLY A 47 -1.99 -5.21 -10.39
CA GLY A 47 -3.00 -5.26 -11.46
C GLY A 47 -2.64 -4.47 -12.71
N TRP A 48 -1.53 -3.73 -12.69
CA TRP A 48 -1.06 -2.98 -13.85
C TRP A 48 -0.59 -3.91 -14.98
N LYS A 49 -1.03 -3.61 -16.21
CA LYS A 49 -0.67 -4.34 -17.41
C LYS A 49 -0.42 -3.37 -18.56
N PHE A 50 0.61 -3.68 -19.33
CA PHE A 50 0.92 -3.02 -20.59
C PHE A 50 1.09 -4.12 -21.65
N ASP A 51 0.49 -3.94 -22.81
CA ASP A 51 0.59 -4.84 -23.95
C ASP A 51 1.05 -4.04 -25.17
N LEU A 52 2.10 -4.51 -25.83
CA LEU A 52 2.60 -3.93 -27.07
C LEU A 52 2.60 -4.99 -28.17
N ASP A 53 1.91 -4.72 -29.27
CA ASP A 53 1.86 -5.57 -30.45
C ASP A 53 2.52 -4.86 -31.62
N ILE A 54 3.61 -5.43 -32.15
CA ILE A 54 4.33 -4.89 -33.30
C ILE A 54 4.12 -5.85 -34.47
N LYS A 55 3.59 -5.33 -35.58
CA LYS A 55 3.43 -6.03 -36.85
C LYS A 55 4.39 -5.45 -37.88
N CYS A 56 5.40 -6.23 -38.25
CA CYS A 56 6.31 -5.86 -39.33
C CYS A 56 5.72 -6.26 -40.69
N GLY A 57 5.70 -5.32 -41.65
CA GLY A 57 5.31 -5.60 -43.04
C GLY A 57 6.42 -6.29 -43.85
N PRO A 58 6.09 -6.85 -45.03
CA PRO A 58 7.03 -7.58 -45.91
C PRO A 58 8.25 -6.72 -46.32
N PRO A 59 9.44 -7.33 -46.57
CA PRO A 59 9.61 -8.40 -47.55
C PRO A 59 10.36 -9.61 -46.98
N THR A 60 9.63 -10.56 -46.39
CA THR A 60 10.19 -11.87 -46.08
C THR A 60 9.96 -12.81 -47.27
N LYS A 61 10.98 -13.57 -47.68
CA LYS A 61 10.84 -14.74 -48.57
C LYS A 61 9.94 -15.86 -47.98
N LYS A 62 9.28 -15.59 -46.86
CA LYS A 62 8.20 -16.35 -46.26
C LYS A 62 7.07 -15.38 -45.96
N ASN A 63 5.85 -15.69 -46.39
CA ASN A 63 4.63 -14.96 -46.06
C ASN A 63 4.34 -15.02 -44.56
N GLN A 64 5.13 -14.33 -43.74
CA GLN A 64 4.97 -14.29 -42.30
C GLN A 64 5.04 -12.83 -41.87
N THR A 65 3.87 -12.28 -41.57
CA THR A 65 3.74 -11.06 -40.78
C THR A 65 4.26 -11.43 -39.40
N ASP A 66 5.46 -10.97 -39.06
CA ASP A 66 6.00 -11.20 -37.71
C ASP A 66 5.23 -10.32 -36.75
N ARG A 67 4.42 -10.98 -35.92
CA ARG A 67 3.63 -10.39 -34.85
C ARG A 67 4.36 -10.67 -33.54
N ALA A 68 4.88 -9.62 -32.92
CA ALA A 68 5.49 -9.71 -31.60
C ALA A 68 4.54 -9.08 -30.58
N THR A 69 3.91 -9.92 -29.75
CA THR A 69 3.11 -9.48 -28.61
C THR A 69 3.99 -9.51 -27.37
N TYR A 70 3.96 -8.42 -26.61
CA TYR A 70 4.68 -8.31 -25.36
C TYR A 70 3.71 -7.91 -24.25
N GLU A 71 3.61 -8.73 -23.21
CA GLU A 71 2.77 -8.49 -22.04
C GLU A 71 3.65 -8.20 -20.82
N TYR A 72 3.35 -7.14 -20.06
CA TYR A 72 4.15 -6.73 -18.90
C TYR A 72 3.31 -6.67 -17.63
N HIS A 73 3.85 -7.22 -16.56
CA HIS A 73 3.20 -7.33 -15.25
C HIS A 73 4.04 -6.67 -14.13
N SER A 74 5.17 -6.05 -14.47
CA SER A 74 6.05 -5.33 -13.54
C SER A 74 6.01 -3.83 -13.83
N LEU A 75 6.02 -3.02 -12.78
CA LEU A 75 6.08 -1.56 -12.87
C LEU A 75 7.48 -1.05 -13.27
N ASP A 76 8.51 -1.91 -13.20
CA ASP A 76 9.83 -1.59 -13.72
C ASP A 76 9.90 -1.84 -15.23
N ILE A 77 9.81 -0.76 -16.00
CA ILE A 77 9.80 -0.78 -17.47
C ILE A 77 11.18 -0.46 -18.08
N SER A 78 12.21 -0.15 -17.28
CA SER A 78 13.50 0.36 -17.81
C SER A 78 14.39 -0.72 -18.44
N GLY A 79 14.26 -1.98 -17.99
CA GLY A 79 15.01 -3.11 -18.54
C GLY A 79 14.49 -3.65 -19.86
N TYR A 80 13.44 -3.06 -20.44
CA TYR A 80 12.68 -3.72 -21.49
C TYR A 80 13.27 -3.50 -22.89
N LYS A 81 13.42 -4.61 -23.63
CA LYS A 81 14.03 -4.65 -24.95
C LYS A 81 13.06 -5.17 -26.03
N VAL A 82 13.00 -4.47 -27.15
CA VAL A 82 12.27 -4.85 -28.37
C VAL A 82 13.24 -5.24 -29.48
N HIS A 83 12.85 -6.20 -30.32
CA HIS A 83 13.61 -6.56 -31.51
C HIS A 83 13.29 -5.62 -32.67
N ARG A 84 14.29 -5.25 -33.47
CA ARG A 84 14.05 -4.51 -34.71
C ARG A 84 13.45 -5.41 -35.77
N CYS A 85 12.54 -4.85 -36.59
CA CYS A 85 11.98 -5.57 -37.74
C CYS A 85 13.06 -5.91 -38.79
N ASN A 86 14.13 -5.12 -38.88
CA ASN A 86 15.17 -5.33 -39.90
C ASN A 86 16.10 -6.51 -39.57
N ASP A 87 16.36 -6.75 -38.28
CA ASP A 87 17.26 -7.78 -37.78
C ASP A 87 16.80 -8.24 -36.38
N SER A 88 16.36 -9.49 -36.28
CA SER A 88 15.82 -10.07 -35.04
C SER A 88 16.85 -10.19 -33.91
N ASP A 89 18.15 -10.18 -34.22
CA ASP A 89 19.22 -10.27 -33.20
C ASP A 89 19.53 -8.92 -32.54
N THR A 90 18.98 -7.80 -33.05
CA THR A 90 19.21 -6.48 -32.45
C THR A 90 18.10 -6.09 -31.49
N GLU A 91 18.39 -6.24 -30.20
CA GLU A 91 17.56 -5.77 -29.11
C GLU A 91 17.81 -4.29 -28.79
N VAL A 92 16.74 -3.49 -28.66
CA VAL A 92 16.85 -2.08 -28.27
C VAL A 92 15.92 -1.79 -27.09
N PHE A 93 16.40 -0.98 -26.14
CA PHE A 93 15.60 -0.55 -25.00
C PHE A 93 14.45 0.37 -25.44
N LEU A 94 13.23 0.01 -25.05
CA LEU A 94 12.03 0.79 -25.38
C LEU A 94 11.93 2.08 -24.56
N PHE A 95 12.35 2.00 -23.30
CA PHE A 95 12.34 3.12 -22.36
C PHE A 95 13.75 3.32 -21.81
N LYS A 96 14.28 4.54 -21.95
CA LYS A 96 15.65 4.89 -21.54
C LYS A 96 15.74 5.35 -20.07
N ASP A 97 14.59 5.66 -19.48
CA ASP A 97 14.48 6.20 -18.14
C ASP A 97 14.31 5.08 -17.11
N ASP A 98 14.99 5.21 -15.96
CA ASP A 98 14.74 4.36 -14.80
C ASP A 98 13.49 4.83 -14.05
N PHE A 99 12.53 3.91 -13.89
CA PHE A 99 11.28 4.12 -13.15
C PHE A 99 11.17 3.27 -11.88
N GLY A 100 12.08 2.31 -11.68
CA GLY A 100 11.99 1.28 -10.63
C GLY A 100 12.12 1.77 -9.19
N SER A 101 12.96 2.77 -8.90
CA SER A 101 13.30 3.09 -7.49
C SER A 101 12.11 3.46 -6.60
N GLY A 102 11.14 4.21 -7.13
CA GLY A 102 9.92 4.59 -6.39
C GLY A 102 8.92 3.44 -6.26
N THR A 103 8.83 2.58 -7.29
CA THR A 103 7.94 1.41 -7.29
C THR A 103 8.47 0.30 -6.40
N ASP A 104 9.78 0.13 -6.30
CA ASP A 104 10.43 -0.87 -5.45
C ASP A 104 10.19 -0.58 -3.97
N PHE A 105 10.41 0.67 -3.54
CA PHE A 105 10.12 1.08 -2.17
C PHE A 105 8.66 0.81 -1.80
N TYR A 106 7.73 1.17 -2.69
CA TYR A 106 6.31 0.95 -2.49
C TYR A 106 5.95 -0.55 -2.44
N SER A 107 6.57 -1.38 -3.30
CA SER A 107 6.39 -2.83 -3.35
C SER A 107 6.78 -3.51 -2.04
N TYR A 108 7.87 -3.08 -1.38
CA TYR A 108 8.27 -3.62 -0.08
C TYR A 108 7.43 -3.07 1.08
N LEU A 109 6.97 -1.82 0.98
CA LEU A 109 6.17 -1.18 2.03
C LEU A 109 4.81 -1.84 2.23
N ILE A 110 4.14 -2.28 1.14
CA ILE A 110 2.82 -2.92 1.18
C ILE A 110 2.80 -4.17 2.09
N PRO A 111 3.58 -5.25 1.82
CA PRO A 111 3.56 -6.46 2.63
C PRO A 111 4.09 -6.23 4.05
N LEU A 112 5.07 -5.34 4.23
CA LEU A 112 5.58 -4.95 5.55
C LEU A 112 4.47 -4.33 6.40
N SER A 113 3.74 -3.37 5.84
CA SER A 113 2.61 -2.70 6.49
C SER A 113 1.50 -3.69 6.85
N LEU A 114 1.14 -4.58 5.92
CA LEU A 114 0.12 -5.60 6.16
C LEU A 114 0.52 -6.56 7.30
N PHE A 115 1.78 -7.01 7.32
CA PHE A 115 2.28 -7.92 8.34
C PHE A 115 2.30 -7.26 9.74
N LEU A 116 2.83 -6.03 9.84
CA LEU A 116 2.92 -5.31 11.11
C LEU A 116 1.54 -4.95 11.67
N THR A 117 0.61 -4.45 10.83
CA THR A 117 -0.75 -4.09 11.27
C THR A 117 -1.55 -5.31 11.69
N THR A 118 -1.52 -6.39 10.89
CA THR A 118 -2.22 -7.64 11.20
C THR A 118 -1.63 -8.30 12.45
N GLY A 119 -0.30 -8.32 12.60
CA GLY A 119 0.36 -8.87 13.77
C GLY A 119 -0.03 -8.15 15.06
N MET A 120 -0.04 -6.81 15.05
CA MET A 120 -0.46 -6.01 16.19
C MET A 120 -1.95 -6.19 16.50
N LEU A 121 -2.80 -6.28 15.48
CA LEU A 121 -4.24 -6.55 15.66
C LEU A 121 -4.49 -7.92 16.30
N LEU A 122 -3.81 -8.96 15.82
CA LEU A 122 -3.93 -10.31 16.40
C LEU A 122 -3.44 -10.32 17.84
N PHE A 123 -2.30 -9.66 18.12
CA PHE A 123 -1.79 -9.55 19.49
C PHE A 123 -2.78 -8.82 20.42
N TYR A 124 -3.40 -7.74 19.92
CA TYR A 124 -4.42 -6.99 20.66
C TYR A 124 -5.62 -7.86 21.02
N ILE A 125 -6.12 -8.67 20.07
CA ILE A 125 -7.27 -9.56 20.26
C ILE A 125 -6.95 -10.71 21.24
N PHE A 126 -5.79 -11.34 21.11
CA PHE A 126 -5.47 -12.54 21.91
C PHE A 126 -4.86 -12.25 23.28
N SER A 127 -4.23 -11.08 23.46
CA SER A 127 -3.39 -10.78 24.63
C SER A 127 -3.64 -9.38 25.21
N TYR A 128 -4.89 -8.89 25.16
CA TYR A 128 -5.25 -7.60 25.74
C TYR A 128 -4.86 -7.46 27.21
N GLY A 129 -4.98 -8.52 28.01
CA GLY A 129 -4.59 -8.50 29.43
C GLY A 129 -3.09 -8.21 29.64
N VAL A 130 -2.23 -8.61 28.70
CA VAL A 130 -0.79 -8.29 28.72
C VAL A 130 -0.55 -6.88 28.19
N TYR A 131 -1.27 -6.49 27.13
CA TYR A 131 -1.22 -5.15 26.56
C TYR A 131 -1.59 -4.05 27.57
N ALA A 132 -2.58 -4.30 28.42
CA ALA A 132 -3.00 -3.36 29.47
C ALA A 132 -2.07 -3.35 30.70
N SER A 133 -1.30 -4.42 30.91
CA SER A 133 -0.43 -4.58 32.10
C SER A 133 0.99 -4.04 31.87
N ASP A 134 1.48 -4.07 30.63
CA ASP A 134 2.82 -3.58 30.28
C ASP A 134 2.76 -2.26 29.48
N ASP A 135 3.18 -1.18 30.13
CA ASP A 135 3.24 0.17 29.58
C ASP A 135 4.18 0.30 28.34
N ARG A 136 5.06 -0.68 28.09
CA ARG A 136 6.00 -0.66 26.94
C ARG A 136 5.33 -1.01 25.62
N LEU A 137 4.30 -1.86 25.63
CA LEU A 137 3.64 -2.34 24.41
C LEU A 137 2.90 -1.22 23.65
N PRO A 138 2.12 -0.34 24.32
CA PRO A 138 1.52 0.82 23.65
C PRO A 138 2.55 1.80 23.07
N ILE A 139 3.72 1.95 23.70
CA ILE A 139 4.80 2.82 23.20
C ILE A 139 5.43 2.23 21.95
N LEU A 140 5.67 0.92 21.93
CA LEU A 140 6.17 0.22 20.74
C LEU A 140 5.18 0.34 19.59
N ASP A 141 3.88 0.09 19.85
CA ASP A 141 2.83 0.21 18.82
C ASP A 141 2.76 1.63 18.24
N LEU A 142 2.82 2.65 19.10
CA LEU A 142 2.84 4.04 18.69
C LEU A 142 4.05 4.33 17.77
N THR A 143 5.22 3.82 18.14
CA THR A 143 6.47 4.05 17.39
C THR A 143 6.42 3.40 16.02
N VAL A 144 6.00 2.12 15.94
CA VAL A 144 5.88 1.39 14.68
C VAL A 144 4.85 2.06 13.76
N THR A 145 3.70 2.46 14.32
CA THR A 145 2.64 3.15 13.56
C THR A 145 3.09 4.50 13.03
N ALA A 146 3.83 5.27 13.83
CA ALA A 146 4.40 6.56 13.41
C ALA A 146 5.42 6.39 12.28
N LEU A 147 6.29 5.38 12.36
CA LEU A 147 7.24 5.07 11.30
C LEU A 147 6.54 4.65 10.01
N LEU A 148 5.51 3.80 10.11
CA LEU A 148 4.69 3.41 8.96
C LEU A 148 3.98 4.60 8.34
N ALA A 149 3.43 5.53 9.13
CA ALA A 149 2.81 6.74 8.60
C ALA A 149 3.80 7.55 7.75
N VAL A 150 5.03 7.75 8.25
CA VAL A 150 6.09 8.47 7.52
C VAL A 150 6.49 7.72 6.24
N PHE A 151 6.64 6.39 6.30
CA PHE A 151 6.95 5.59 5.13
C PHE A 151 5.82 5.60 4.10
N TRP A 152 4.55 5.56 4.50
CA TRP A 152 3.41 5.71 3.60
C TRP A 152 3.35 7.10 2.97
N MET A 153 3.68 8.16 3.73
CA MET A 153 3.79 9.51 3.19
C MET A 153 4.82 9.58 2.05
N PHE A 154 6.07 9.17 2.30
CA PHE A 154 7.11 9.18 1.28
C PHE A 154 6.80 8.20 0.15
N GLY A 155 6.34 6.99 0.48
CA GLY A 155 6.05 5.94 -0.47
C GLY A 155 5.00 6.35 -1.48
N THR A 156 3.90 6.94 -1.03
CA THR A 156 2.86 7.42 -1.94
C THR A 156 3.33 8.60 -2.79
N LEU A 157 4.17 9.50 -2.26
CA LEU A 157 4.76 10.59 -3.06
C LEU A 157 5.65 10.06 -4.18
N PHE A 158 6.62 9.21 -3.86
CA PHE A 158 7.54 8.62 -4.85
C PHE A 158 6.80 7.73 -5.84
N PHE A 159 5.84 6.93 -5.37
CA PHE A 159 5.03 6.10 -6.24
C PHE A 159 4.16 6.93 -7.18
N SER A 160 3.51 8.01 -6.72
CA SER A 160 2.68 8.86 -7.58
C SER A 160 3.49 9.51 -8.71
N ILE A 161 4.72 9.93 -8.44
CA ILE A 161 5.64 10.45 -9.47
C ILE A 161 5.98 9.34 -10.48
N SER A 162 6.35 8.16 -9.99
CA SER A 162 6.72 7.03 -10.84
C SER A 162 5.53 6.56 -11.69
N ALA A 163 4.35 6.45 -11.09
CA ALA A 163 3.10 6.08 -11.75
C ALA A 163 2.73 7.06 -12.87
N ARG A 164 2.85 8.37 -12.64
CA ARG A 164 2.61 9.39 -13.68
C ARG A 164 3.60 9.30 -14.82
N ARG A 165 4.87 9.03 -14.53
CA ARG A 165 5.90 8.84 -15.55
C ARG A 165 5.65 7.57 -16.39
N ILE A 166 5.24 6.48 -15.76
CA ILE A 166 4.84 5.23 -16.45
C ILE A 166 3.60 5.48 -17.32
N GLU A 167 2.59 6.17 -16.79
CA GLU A 167 1.39 6.54 -17.54
C GLU A 167 1.75 7.39 -18.76
N GLU A 168 2.61 8.39 -18.60
CA GLU A 168 3.05 9.24 -19.70
C GLU A 168 3.89 8.47 -20.73
N ALA A 169 4.80 7.60 -20.30
CA ALA A 169 5.61 6.78 -21.19
C ALA A 169 4.78 5.76 -21.99
N THR A 170 3.69 5.25 -21.41
CA THR A 170 2.84 4.19 -22.00
C THR A 170 1.64 4.71 -22.78
N LYS A 171 1.48 6.04 -22.88
CA LYS A 171 0.50 6.65 -23.79
C LYS A 171 0.82 6.29 -25.24
N PRO A 172 -0.20 5.97 -26.07
CA PRO A 172 0.03 5.54 -27.45
C PRO A 172 0.81 6.59 -28.26
N GLU A 173 0.56 7.88 -28.07
CA GLU A 173 1.29 8.95 -28.77
C GLU A 173 2.80 8.95 -28.45
N ASN A 174 3.15 8.78 -27.17
CA ASN A 174 4.53 8.78 -26.71
C ASN A 174 5.24 7.48 -27.07
N VAL A 175 4.55 6.34 -26.95
CA VAL A 175 5.04 5.04 -27.43
C VAL A 175 5.34 5.13 -28.93
N ASN A 176 4.44 5.68 -29.73
CA ASN A 176 4.67 5.83 -31.17
C ASN A 176 5.89 6.73 -31.46
N ALA A 177 6.05 7.82 -30.71
CA ALA A 177 7.20 8.71 -30.84
C ALA A 177 8.53 8.02 -30.46
N THR A 178 8.54 7.19 -29.39
CA THR A 178 9.74 6.44 -29.00
C THR A 178 10.06 5.34 -30.01
N LEU A 179 9.07 4.59 -30.49
CA LEU A 179 9.27 3.58 -31.54
C LEU A 179 9.83 4.22 -32.83
N ALA A 180 9.33 5.39 -33.22
CA ALA A 180 9.83 6.13 -34.38
C ALA A 180 11.27 6.64 -34.16
N ALA A 181 11.59 7.14 -32.98
CA ALA A 181 12.94 7.62 -32.65
C ALA A 181 14.00 6.50 -32.65
N ILE A 182 13.59 5.27 -32.31
CA ILE A 182 14.48 4.09 -32.27
C ILE A 182 14.65 3.44 -33.66
N ASP A 183 13.85 3.86 -34.65
CA ASP A 183 13.75 3.27 -35.99
C ASP A 183 13.59 1.74 -35.95
N ILE A 184 12.59 1.27 -35.20
CA ILE A 184 12.31 -0.18 -35.07
C ILE A 184 11.94 -0.81 -36.42
N CYS A 185 11.36 -0.01 -37.31
CA CYS A 185 10.94 -0.46 -38.63
C CYS A 185 12.06 -0.59 -39.65
N GLY A 186 13.21 0.07 -39.46
CA GLY A 186 14.35 0.01 -40.36
C GLY A 186 13.96 0.25 -41.82
N GLY A 187 13.06 1.21 -42.06
CA GLY A 187 12.54 1.54 -43.39
C GLY A 187 11.40 0.67 -43.95
N ARG A 188 10.85 -0.29 -43.19
CA ARG A 188 9.66 -1.09 -43.57
C ARG A 188 8.35 -0.45 -43.09
N LYS A 189 7.21 -0.85 -43.69
CA LYS A 189 5.89 -0.52 -43.13
C LYS A 189 5.67 -1.34 -41.86
N CYS A 190 5.49 -0.71 -40.70
CA CYS A 190 5.03 -1.41 -39.50
C CYS A 190 3.74 -0.78 -38.97
N GLU A 191 2.95 -1.62 -38.32
CA GLU A 191 1.81 -1.22 -37.52
C GLU A 191 2.10 -1.61 -36.07
N TYR A 192 1.89 -0.70 -35.13
CA TYR A 192 2.05 -0.95 -33.70
C TYR A 192 0.75 -0.61 -32.97
N THR A 193 0.39 -1.44 -32.02
CA THR A 193 -0.77 -1.25 -31.14
C THR A 193 -0.30 -1.38 -29.71
N SER A 194 -0.54 -0.34 -28.90
CA SER A 194 -0.23 -0.33 -27.47
C SER A 194 -1.51 -0.27 -26.65
N TYR A 195 -1.61 -1.11 -25.63
CA TYR A 195 -2.69 -1.11 -24.65
C TYR A 195 -2.10 -1.00 -23.23
N SER A 196 -2.63 -0.10 -22.40
CA SER A 196 -2.16 0.10 -21.02
C SER A 196 -3.35 0.29 -20.08
N VAL A 197 -3.31 -0.36 -18.91
CA VAL A 197 -4.34 -0.22 -17.87
C VAL A 197 -3.92 0.87 -16.88
N HIS A 198 -4.28 2.13 -17.15
CA HIS A 198 -3.89 3.26 -16.29
C HIS A 198 -4.67 3.36 -14.98
N ALA A 199 -5.90 2.81 -14.92
CA ALA A 199 -6.77 2.97 -13.76
C ALA A 199 -6.20 2.35 -12.47
N THR A 200 -5.46 1.24 -12.59
CA THR A 200 -4.87 0.54 -11.44
C THR A 200 -3.77 1.37 -10.76
N LEU A 201 -2.98 2.12 -11.53
CA LEU A 201 -1.97 3.05 -11.01
C LEU A 201 -2.60 4.16 -10.15
N ALA A 202 -3.72 4.72 -10.64
CA ALA A 202 -4.45 5.76 -9.92
C ALA A 202 -5.08 5.23 -8.63
N ILE A 203 -5.70 4.03 -8.68
CA ILE A 203 -6.27 3.37 -7.50
C ILE A 203 -5.18 3.08 -6.46
N ALA A 204 -4.04 2.52 -6.88
CA ALA A 204 -2.92 2.23 -5.99
C ALA A 204 -2.38 3.51 -5.32
N SER A 205 -2.31 4.63 -6.06
CA SER A 205 -1.86 5.92 -5.54
C SER A 205 -2.85 6.51 -4.53
N LEU A 206 -4.14 6.53 -4.86
CA LEU A 206 -5.21 7.06 -3.99
C LEU A 206 -5.37 6.23 -2.71
N ALA A 207 -5.34 4.91 -2.82
CA ALA A 207 -5.42 4.03 -1.67
C ALA A 207 -4.17 4.14 -0.76
N GLY A 208 -3.00 4.43 -1.33
CA GLY A 208 -1.79 4.78 -0.57
C GLY A 208 -1.96 6.06 0.27
N VAL A 209 -2.56 7.12 -0.29
CA VAL A 209 -2.90 8.32 0.47
C VAL A 209 -3.88 7.99 1.60
N GLY A 210 -4.87 7.13 1.32
CA GLY A 210 -5.79 6.60 2.33
C GLY A 210 -5.08 5.93 3.49
N LEU A 211 -4.08 5.09 3.22
CA LEU A 211 -3.26 4.45 4.26
C LEU A 211 -2.50 5.47 5.09
N PHE A 212 -1.86 6.46 4.47
CA PHE A 212 -1.19 7.54 5.20
C PHE A 212 -2.15 8.24 6.18
N ILE A 213 -3.37 8.57 5.74
CA ILE A 213 -4.39 9.20 6.58
C ILE A 213 -4.82 8.26 7.72
N LEU A 214 -5.04 6.97 7.43
CA LEU A 214 -5.43 5.98 8.43
C LEU A 214 -4.34 5.82 9.51
N PHE A 215 -3.08 5.60 9.11
CA PHE A 215 -1.97 5.50 10.06
C PHE A 215 -1.81 6.76 10.90
N THR A 216 -1.91 7.94 10.27
CA THR A 216 -1.82 9.23 10.99
C THR A 216 -2.98 9.41 11.97
N GLY A 217 -4.20 9.05 11.57
CA GLY A 217 -5.37 9.06 12.45
C GLY A 217 -5.19 8.10 13.63
N ASN A 218 -4.65 6.91 13.37
CA ASN A 218 -4.45 5.88 14.38
C ASN A 218 -3.43 6.29 15.45
N ILE A 219 -2.38 7.03 15.10
CA ILE A 219 -1.39 7.57 16.05
C ILE A 219 -2.06 8.30 17.22
N TRP A 220 -3.09 9.10 16.96
CA TRP A 220 -3.81 9.82 18.02
C TRP A 220 -4.55 8.89 18.98
N TYR A 221 -5.19 7.84 18.45
CA TYR A 221 -5.91 6.86 19.27
C TYR A 221 -4.94 6.03 20.11
N ILE A 222 -3.84 5.56 19.52
CA ILE A 222 -2.79 4.82 20.24
C ILE A 222 -2.14 5.71 21.30
N TYR A 223 -1.89 7.00 21.00
CA TYR A 223 -1.28 7.93 21.95
C TYR A 223 -2.08 8.05 23.26
N LYS A 224 -3.41 7.99 23.21
CA LYS A 224 -4.26 8.04 24.41
C LYS A 224 -4.10 6.82 25.33
N GLU A 225 -3.74 5.67 24.77
CA GLU A 225 -3.48 4.44 25.52
C GLU A 225 -2.09 4.45 26.18
N THR A 226 -1.20 5.36 25.78
CA THR A 226 0.15 5.43 26.36
C THR A 226 0.15 5.98 27.78
N PRO A 227 1.10 5.54 28.64
CA PRO A 227 1.25 6.07 30.00
C PRO A 227 1.52 7.58 30.02
N TYR A 228 2.09 8.14 28.94
CA TYR A 228 2.33 9.58 28.81
C TYR A 228 1.03 10.38 28.90
N PHE A 229 -0.03 9.92 28.22
CA PHE A 229 -1.32 10.59 28.23
C PHE A 229 -2.01 10.43 29.59
N ARG A 230 -2.03 9.21 30.14
CA ARG A 230 -2.58 8.91 31.47
C ARG A 230 -1.93 9.75 32.57
N ASN A 231 -0.60 9.84 32.57
CA ASN A 231 0.16 10.62 33.55
C ASN A 231 -0.08 12.13 33.41
N ARG A 232 -0.20 12.64 32.17
CA ARG A 232 -0.52 14.05 31.92
C ARG A 232 -1.92 14.41 32.39
N GLN A 233 -2.90 13.53 32.18
CA GLN A 233 -4.27 13.74 32.65
C GLN A 233 -4.35 13.70 34.19
N SER A 234 -3.67 12.75 34.83
CA SER A 234 -3.58 12.68 36.30
C SER A 234 -2.96 13.95 36.90
N ARG A 235 -1.85 14.47 36.34
CA ARG A 235 -1.25 15.74 36.79
C ARG A 235 -2.19 16.93 36.62
N ARG A 236 -2.93 17.01 35.51
CA ARG A 236 -3.91 18.08 35.29
C ARG A 236 -5.06 18.03 36.29
N ASN A 237 -5.56 16.84 36.61
CA ASN A 237 -6.62 16.67 37.60
C ASN A 237 -6.15 17.03 39.02
N LEU A 238 -4.91 16.65 39.39
CA LEU A 238 -4.27 17.08 40.64
C LEU A 238 -4.16 18.61 40.74
N HIS A 239 -3.74 19.27 39.66
CA HIS A 239 -3.67 20.74 39.63
C HIS A 239 -5.07 21.38 39.73
N HIS A 240 -6.09 20.78 39.12
CA HIS A 240 -7.46 21.30 39.20
C HIS A 240 -8.05 21.18 40.61
N ASN A 241 -7.79 20.06 41.30
CA ASN A 241 -8.29 19.82 42.65
C ASN A 241 -7.54 20.63 43.73
N ASN A 242 -6.35 21.16 43.41
CA ASN A 242 -5.54 21.99 44.30
C ASN A 242 -5.73 23.50 44.08
N LEU A 243 -6.62 23.92 43.17
CA LEU A 243 -7.03 25.33 43.07
C LEU A 243 -8.03 25.63 44.20
N PRO A 244 -7.86 26.74 44.96
CA PRO A 244 -8.87 27.14 45.93
C PRO A 244 -10.20 27.31 45.21
N ALA A 245 -11.28 26.75 45.79
CA ALA A 245 -12.63 26.97 45.29
C ALA A 245 -12.84 28.48 45.19
N ALA A 246 -13.18 28.98 44.00
CA ALA A 246 -13.53 30.38 43.82
C ALA A 246 -14.65 30.70 44.80
N GLU A 247 -14.38 31.59 45.75
CA GLU A 247 -15.39 32.11 46.67
C GLU A 247 -16.55 32.66 45.83
N PRO A 248 -17.81 32.28 46.14
CA PRO A 248 -18.95 32.82 45.44
C PRO A 248 -19.00 34.32 45.71
N TYR A 249 -18.89 35.11 44.64
CA TYR A 249 -19.02 36.56 44.69
C TYR A 249 -20.41 36.91 45.25
N THR A 250 -20.46 37.34 46.51
CA THR A 250 -21.64 37.97 47.09
C THR A 250 -21.77 39.35 46.47
N LEU A 251 -22.75 39.52 45.59
CA LEU A 251 -23.21 40.83 45.15
C LEU A 251 -23.88 41.51 46.36
N GLU A 252 -23.19 42.48 46.98
CA GLU A 252 -23.82 43.49 47.82
C GLU A 252 -24.60 44.51 46.97
#